data_AF-A0A349K9I9-F1
#
_entry.id   AF-A0A349K9I9-F1
#
_cell.length_a   1.000
_cell.length_b   1.000
_cell.length_c   1.000
_cell.angle_alpha   90.00
_cell.angle_beta   90.00
_cell.angle_gamma   90.00
#
_symmetry.space_group_name_H-M   'P 1'
#
loop_
_entity.id
_entity.type
_entity.pdbx_description
1 polymer ?
#
loop_
_entity_poly.entity_id
_entity_poly.type
_entity_poly.pdbx_seq_one_letter_code
_entity_poly.pdbx_strand_id
1 'polypeptide(L)' 'MGNIGITTFPTDYSIDIAVLASKAEETGFDSLWVAEHPVLPVDSETPWPGPGGVIPKKYADVA' A
#
# COMPACT_ATOMS: atom_id res chain seq x y z
N MET A 1 19.44 -12.33 -12.86
CA MET A 1 18.54 -11.28 -12.35
C MET A 1 17.76 -11.89 -11.21
N GLY A 2 17.73 -11.27 -10.03
CA GLY A 2 16.99 -11.79 -8.88
C GLY A 2 15.55 -11.32 -8.92
N ASN A 3 14.61 -12.15 -8.46
CA ASN A 3 13.18 -11.82 -8.36
C ASN A 3 12.95 -10.73 -7.30
N ILE A 4 13.08 -9.46 -7.68
CA ILE A 4 12.94 -8.33 -6.76
C ILE A 4 11.71 -7.51 -7.17
N GLY A 5 10.78 -7.33 -6.23
CA GLY A 5 9.58 -6.53 -6.41
C GLY A 5 9.52 -5.33 -5.48
N ILE A 6 8.61 -4.40 -5.79
CA ILE A 6 8.25 -3.26 -4.95
C ILE A 6 6.79 -3.36 -4.49
N THR A 7 6.48 -2.74 -3.35
CA THR A 7 5.10 -2.66 -2.85
C THR A 7 4.73 -1.26 -2.41
N THR A 8 3.45 -0.90 -2.59
CA THR A 8 2.91 0.41 -2.19
C THR A 8 1.44 0.33 -1.79
N PHE A 9 0.96 1.37 -1.12
CA PHE A 9 -0.46 1.68 -0.93
C PHE A 9 -0.84 2.74 -1.97
N PRO A 10 -1.63 2.41 -3.01
CA PRO A 10 -2.05 3.39 -4.00
C PRO A 10 -3.18 4.27 -3.44
N THR A 11 -2.83 5.43 -2.90
CA THR A 11 -3.79 6.44 -2.43
C THR A 11 -3.66 7.74 -3.22
N ASP A 12 -4.66 8.63 -3.11
CA ASP A 12 -4.66 9.97 -3.71
C ASP A 12 -3.52 10.88 -3.21
N TYR A 13 -2.97 10.58 -2.03
CA TYR A 13 -1.81 11.26 -1.45
C TYR A 13 -0.50 10.44 -1.55
N SER A 14 -0.49 9.36 -2.32
CA SER A 14 0.73 8.61 -2.66
C SER A 14 1.30 9.07 -4.00
N ILE A 15 2.46 8.53 -4.41
CA ILE A 15 2.95 8.68 -5.79
C ILE A 15 1.90 8.13 -6.77
N ASP A 16 1.71 8.81 -7.91
CA ASP A 16 0.88 8.27 -8.98
C ASP A 16 1.35 6.86 -9.37
N ILE A 17 0.43 5.89 -9.34
CA ILE A 17 0.76 4.49 -9.52
C ILE A 17 1.29 4.19 -10.92
N ALA A 18 0.84 4.92 -11.95
CA ALA A 18 1.34 4.77 -13.31
C ALA A 18 2.79 5.28 -13.42
N VAL A 19 3.11 6.37 -12.73
CA VAL A 19 4.48 6.89 -12.65
C VAL A 19 5.39 5.89 -11.93
N LEU A 20 4.94 5.32 -10.81
CA LEU A 20 5.70 4.31 -10.07
C LEU A 20 5.93 3.04 -10.90
N ALA A 21 4.89 2.53 -11.56
CA ALA A 21 4.97 1.33 -12.39
C ALA A 21 5.98 1.50 -13.54
N SER A 22 5.89 2.61 -14.28
CA SER A 22 6.83 2.91 -15.36
C SER A 22 8.28 3.01 -14.85
N LYS A 23 8.51 3.63 -13.68
CA LYS A 23 9.85 3.68 -13.08
C LYS A 23 10.34 2.33 -12.57
N ALA A 24 9.45 1.47 -12.08
CA ALA A 24 9.80 0.13 -11.65
C ALA A 24 10.32 -0.71 -12.83
N GLU A 25 9.64 -0.64 -13.97
CA GLU A 25 10.07 -1.30 -15.22
C GLU A 25 11.42 -0.77 -15.71
N GLU A 26 11.58 0.56 -15.81
CA GLU A 26 12.84 1.20 -16.24
C GLU A 26 14.04 0.84 -15.36
N THR A 27 13.81 0.59 -14.06
CA THR A 27 14.86 0.26 -13.10
C THR A 27 15.08 -1.24 -12.91
N GLY A 28 14.29 -2.08 -13.61
CA GLY A 28 14.49 -3.52 -13.66
C GLY A 28 13.88 -4.30 -12.49
N PHE A 29 12.83 -3.78 -11.83
CA PHE A 29 12.04 -4.56 -10.89
C PHE A 29 11.10 -5.52 -11.63
N ASP A 30 10.91 -6.72 -11.08
CA ASP A 30 10.13 -7.78 -11.73
C ASP A 30 8.64 -7.73 -11.40
N SER A 31 8.26 -7.03 -10.32
CA SER A 31 6.87 -6.96 -9.88
C SER A 31 6.54 -5.71 -9.07
N LEU A 32 5.30 -5.24 -9.21
CA LEU A 32 4.67 -4.20 -8.40
C LEU A 32 3.48 -4.82 -7.67
N TRP A 33 3.49 -4.74 -6.34
CA TRP A 33 2.46 -5.29 -5.47
C TRP A 33 1.68 -4.15 -4.80
N VAL A 34 0.37 -4.11 -5.01
CA VAL A 34 -0.51 -3.12 -4.39
C VAL A 34 -1.16 -3.70 -3.14
N ALA A 35 -1.12 -2.95 -2.04
CA ALA A 35 -1.83 -3.32 -0.83
C ALA A 35 -3.34 -3.02 -0.98
N GLU A 36 -4.18 -4.00 -0.63
CA GLU A 36 -5.64 -3.86 -0.54
C GLU A 36 -6.13 -4.19 0.88
N HIS A 37 -7.25 -3.60 1.30
CA HIS A 37 -7.90 -3.87 2.60
C HIS A 37 -9.43 -3.90 2.47
N PRO A 38 -10.01 -4.82 1.66
CA PRO A 38 -11.41 -4.78 1.24
C PRO A 38 -12.44 -4.87 2.37
N VAL A 39 -12.00 -5.28 3.55
CA VAL A 39 -12.82 -5.31 4.76
C VAL A 39 -12.05 -4.61 5.87
N LEU A 40 -12.56 -3.45 6.28
CA LEU A 40 -12.06 -2.70 7.43
C LEU A 40 -13.20 -2.49 8.43
N PRO A 41 -12.97 -2.74 9.73
CA PRO A 41 -13.97 -2.40 10.74
C PRO A 41 -14.19 -0.88 10.76
N VAL A 42 -15.46 -0.46 10.83
CA VAL A 42 -15.85 0.96 10.96
C VAL A 42 -15.41 1.50 12.33
N ASP A 43 -15.57 0.67 13.37
CA ASP A 43 -15.18 0.97 14.75
C ASP A 43 -14.24 -0.12 15.28
N SER A 44 -13.23 0.27 16.06
CA SER A 44 -12.27 -0.66 16.68
C SER A 44 -12.30 -0.52 18.20
N GLU A 45 -12.63 -1.60 18.92
CA GLU A 45 -12.60 -1.62 20.39
C GLU A 45 -11.19 -1.73 20.96
N THR A 46 -10.25 -2.25 20.16
CA THR A 46 -8.85 -2.40 20.54
C THR A 46 -7.96 -1.45 19.74
N PRO A 47 -6.82 -1.01 20.30
CA PRO A 47 -5.86 -0.20 19.55
C PRO A 47 -5.29 -0.97 18.36
N TRP A 48 -5.03 -0.27 17.25
CA TRP A 48 -4.32 -0.84 16.11
C TRP A 48 -2.95 -1.40 16.55
N PRO A 49 -2.61 -2.65 16.18
CA PRO A 49 -1.43 -3.37 16.69
C PRO A 49 -0.08 -2.84 16.21
N GLY A 50 -0.05 -1.81 15.34
CA GLY A 50 1.18 -1.12 14.95
C GLY A 50 1.78 -0.31 16.13
N PRO A 51 2.27 0.92 15.91
CA PRO A 51 2.68 1.83 16.98
C PRO A 51 1.65 2.14 18.10
N GLY A 52 0.51 1.46 18.14
CA GLY A 52 -0.60 1.67 19.07
C GLY A 52 -1.40 2.91 18.68
N GLY A 53 -2.70 2.76 18.45
CA GLY A 53 -3.58 3.90 18.19
C GLY A 53 -4.67 3.63 17.18
N VAL A 54 -5.01 4.63 16.38
CA VAL A 54 -6.04 4.56 15.35
C VAL A 54 -5.49 3.86 14.11
N ILE A 55 -6.32 3.05 13.45
CA ILE A 55 -5.99 2.45 12.16
C ILE A 55 -5.65 3.57 11.17
N PRO A 56 -4.49 3.54 10.49
CA PRO A 56 -4.10 4.60 9.57
C PRO A 56 -5.09 4.73 8.40
N LYS A 57 -5.37 5.98 7.98
CA LYS A 57 -6.31 6.32 6.89
C LYS A 57 -6.09 5.48 5.61
N LYS A 58 -4.82 5.23 5.27
CA LYS A 58 -4.44 4.45 4.06
C LYS A 58 -5.07 3.06 3.99
N TYR A 59 -5.43 2.45 5.12
CA TYR A 59 -6.11 1.15 5.12
C TYR A 59 -7.56 1.29 4.66
N ALA A 60 -8.23 2.41 4.97
CA ALA A 60 -9.58 2.69 4.48
C ALA A 60 -9.59 3.18 3.03
N ASP A 61 -8.54 3.89 2.60
CA ASP A 61 -8.46 4.44 1.23
C ASP A 61 -8.06 3.42 0.16
N VAL A 62 -7.56 2.24 0.58
CA VAL A 62 -7.25 1.09 -0.31
C VAL A 62 -8.14 -0.11 -0.04
N ALA A 63 -9.25 0.11 0.67
CA ALA A 63 -10.31 -0.87 0.84
C ALA A 63 -11.15 -1.00 -0.43
#